data_AF-A0A553FNN9-F1
#
_entry.id   AF-A0A553FNN9-F1
#
_cell.length_a   1.000
_cell.length_b   1.000
_cell.length_c   1.000
_cell.angle_alpha   90.00
_cell.angle_beta   90.00
_cell.angle_gamma   90.00
#
_symmetry.space_group_name_H-M   'P 1'
#
loop_
_entity.id
_entity.type
_entity.pdbx_description
1 polymer ?
#
loop_
_entity_poly.entity_id
_entity_poly.type
_entity_poly.pdbx_seq_one_letter_code
_entity_poly.pdbx_strand_id
1 'polypeptide(L)'
;MNRISIVATITILLINIFFGGQAIAQAPSKMSYQAVIRDAGGDLVTEKTIGMQISILSGSVEGTPTYIETHTPETNANGLISLEIGTGLVSSGSFDDIDWANHDFFIKTEVDIEGGTTYTITGTSQLLSVPYALYAKSAGNTFSGSYNDLSDVPDSFDGEFSSLTNIPDGLSDGDDDTQLTEAEVDAFVDNNGYLTAEVDGSVTNELELPSQTGQSGKYLKTDGSSVSWSSIGPNVRTISANTTLLNTDEIVFINGPFTARLPAAPTDGTRITICAIHPDAVIDGNGRNIHIASVTLVSFPIGIANANQYVFIYSSTLNVWVTGY
;
A
#
# COMPACT_ATOMS: atom_id res chain seq x y z
N MET A 1 35.60 11.54 -38.96
CA MET A 1 34.63 10.48 -39.32
C MET A 1 33.24 11.03 -39.06
N ASN A 2 32.46 11.26 -40.11
CA ASN A 2 31.12 11.83 -40.05
C ASN A 2 30.21 10.95 -39.17
N ARG A 3 29.39 11.58 -38.31
CA ARG A 3 28.45 10.90 -37.40
C ARG A 3 27.58 9.84 -38.11
N ILE A 4 27.28 10.07 -39.38
CA ILE A 4 26.53 9.17 -40.27
C ILE A 4 27.29 7.84 -40.50
N SER A 5 28.61 7.85 -40.69
CA SER A 5 29.38 6.61 -40.92
C SER A 5 29.51 5.77 -39.65
N ILE A 6 29.56 6.38 -38.47
CA ILE A 6 29.60 5.66 -37.19
C ILE A 6 28.27 4.95 -36.94
N VAL A 7 27.16 5.64 -37.17
CA VAL A 7 25.81 5.05 -37.04
C VAL A 7 25.62 3.91 -38.05
N ALA A 8 25.99 4.10 -39.32
CA ALA A 8 25.86 3.05 -40.33
C ALA A 8 26.69 1.79 -40.01
N THR A 9 27.90 1.97 -39.48
CA THR A 9 28.77 0.84 -39.10
C THR A 9 28.21 0.08 -37.90
N ILE A 10 27.67 0.79 -36.91
CA ILE A 10 27.02 0.18 -35.73
C ILE A 10 25.73 -0.57 -36.14
N THR A 11 24.93 -0.01 -37.04
CA THR A 11 23.71 -0.67 -37.53
C THR A 11 24.03 -1.94 -38.32
N ILE A 12 25.06 -1.93 -39.17
CA ILE A 12 25.49 -3.12 -39.92
C ILE A 12 26.04 -4.20 -38.97
N LEU A 13 26.77 -3.82 -37.93
CA LEU A 13 27.26 -4.76 -36.91
C LEU A 13 26.11 -5.39 -36.11
N LEU A 14 25.11 -4.59 -35.74
CA LEU A 14 23.92 -5.07 -35.00
C LEU A 14 23.04 -6.01 -35.84
N ILE A 15 22.91 -5.76 -37.15
CA ILE A 15 22.17 -6.65 -38.07
C ILE A 15 22.86 -8.01 -38.22
N ASN A 16 24.20 -8.05 -38.31
CA ASN A 16 24.93 -9.32 -38.43
C ASN A 16 24.85 -10.16 -37.15
N ILE A 17 24.73 -9.55 -35.97
CA ILE A 17 24.54 -10.24 -34.69
C ILE A 17 23.13 -10.85 -34.58
N PHE A 18 22.11 -10.25 -35.20
CA PHE A 18 20.73 -10.75 -35.16
C PHE A 18 20.43 -11.88 -36.16
N PHE A 19 21.25 -12.06 -37.21
CA PHE A 19 21.06 -13.13 -38.21
C PHE A 19 22.04 -14.31 -38.07
N GLY A 20 23.08 -14.19 -37.23
CA GLY A 20 24.13 -15.19 -37.08
C GLY A 20 23.88 -16.21 -35.96
N GLY A 21 22.82 -17.01 -36.04
CA GLY A 21 22.66 -18.10 -35.06
C GLY A 21 21.31 -18.80 -35.06
N GLN A 22 20.93 -19.43 -36.16
CA GLN A 22 19.93 -20.51 -36.12
C GLN A 22 20.60 -21.80 -36.58
N ALA A 23 21.49 -22.34 -35.74
CA ALA A 23 21.99 -23.70 -35.93
C ALA A 23 20.92 -24.65 -35.41
N ILE A 24 20.09 -25.18 -36.31
CA ILE A 24 19.19 -26.28 -35.97
C ILE A 24 20.05 -27.53 -35.86
N ALA A 25 20.26 -28.00 -34.63
CA ALA A 25 20.87 -29.30 -34.38
C ALA A 25 19.82 -30.41 -34.63
N GLN A 26 19.57 -30.73 -35.90
CA GLN A 26 18.82 -31.94 -36.23
C GLN A 26 19.78 -33.14 -36.27
N ALA A 27 19.33 -34.26 -35.72
CA ALA A 27 20.05 -35.51 -35.89
C ALA A 27 20.16 -35.79 -37.40
N PRO A 28 21.32 -36.25 -37.90
CA PRO A 28 21.45 -36.59 -39.31
C PRO A 28 20.40 -37.60 -39.75
N SER A 29 19.66 -37.29 -40.81
CA SER A 29 18.62 -38.15 -41.39
C SER A 29 19.19 -39.26 -42.26
N LYS A 30 20.04 -40.09 -41.66
CA LYS A 30 20.69 -41.24 -42.32
C LYS A 30 21.09 -42.31 -41.31
N MET A 31 21.27 -43.54 -41.78
CA MET A 31 21.69 -44.66 -40.93
C MET A 31 22.76 -45.52 -41.59
N SER A 32 23.74 -46.02 -40.83
CA SER A 32 24.76 -46.92 -41.37
C SER A 32 24.20 -48.31 -41.66
N TYR A 33 24.60 -48.91 -42.77
CA TYR A 33 24.24 -50.27 -43.16
C TYR A 33 25.45 -51.03 -43.69
N GLN A 34 25.58 -52.28 -43.26
CA GLN A 34 26.62 -53.20 -43.71
C GLN A 34 26.02 -54.56 -44.02
N ALA A 35 26.48 -55.17 -45.11
CA ALA A 35 26.05 -56.49 -45.51
C ALA A 35 27.19 -57.25 -46.21
N VAL A 36 27.18 -58.57 -46.08
CA VAL A 36 28.08 -59.46 -46.83
C VAL A 36 27.33 -60.02 -48.01
N ILE A 37 27.87 -59.83 -49.21
CA ILE A 37 27.23 -60.24 -50.46
C ILE A 37 27.74 -61.61 -50.89
N ARG A 38 26.80 -62.50 -51.14
CA ARG A 38 27.05 -63.86 -51.63
C ARG A 38 26.24 -64.10 -52.89
N ASP A 39 26.81 -64.84 -53.83
CA ASP A 39 26.08 -65.26 -55.02
C ASP A 39 25.13 -66.44 -54.75
N ALA A 40 24.44 -66.92 -55.79
CA ALA A 40 23.52 -68.05 -55.68
C ALA A 40 24.21 -69.38 -55.32
N GLY A 41 25.52 -69.50 -55.52
CA GLY A 41 26.34 -70.63 -55.09
C GLY A 41 26.78 -70.54 -53.63
N GLY A 42 26.61 -69.36 -53.00
CA GLY A 42 27.04 -69.07 -51.63
C GLY A 42 28.47 -68.49 -51.54
N ASP A 43 29.14 -68.33 -52.68
CA ASP A 43 30.47 -67.76 -52.77
C ASP A 43 30.44 -66.25 -52.54
N LEU A 44 31.52 -65.69 -51.99
CA LEU A 44 31.61 -64.26 -51.72
C LEU A 44 31.78 -63.48 -53.04
N VAL A 45 30.99 -62.43 -53.20
CA VAL A 45 31.20 -61.44 -54.27
C VAL A 45 32.19 -60.42 -53.74
N THR A 46 33.44 -60.43 -54.22
CA THR A 46 34.54 -59.60 -53.69
C THR A 46 35.09 -58.63 -54.75
N GLU A 47 35.52 -57.45 -54.32
CA GLU A 47 36.15 -56.41 -55.17
C GLU A 47 35.36 -56.11 -56.45
N LYS A 48 34.04 -56.09 -56.32
CA LYS A 48 33.10 -55.86 -57.41
C LYS A 48 32.10 -54.78 -57.04
N THR A 49 31.89 -53.84 -57.96
CA THR A 49 30.78 -52.88 -57.92
C THR A 49 29.48 -53.61 -58.20
N ILE A 50 28.50 -53.46 -57.31
CA ILE A 50 27.18 -54.08 -57.41
C ILE A 50 26.10 -53.00 -57.48
N GLY A 51 24.94 -53.34 -58.03
CA GLY A 51 23.75 -52.50 -58.00
C GLY A 51 22.92 -52.90 -56.80
N MET A 52 22.46 -51.94 -56.02
CA MET A 52 21.62 -52.22 -54.87
C MET A 52 20.46 -51.25 -54.74
N GLN A 53 19.29 -51.79 -54.41
CA GLN A 53 18.11 -51.05 -54.03
C GLN A 53 17.79 -51.33 -52.57
N ILE A 54 17.50 -50.27 -51.83
CA ILE A 54 17.08 -50.33 -50.43
C ILE A 54 15.68 -49.77 -50.35
N SER A 55 14.78 -50.53 -49.74
CA SER A 55 13.42 -50.08 -49.44
C SER A 55 13.16 -50.17 -47.93
N ILE A 56 12.54 -49.14 -47.37
CA ILE A 56 12.00 -49.18 -46.02
C ILE A 56 10.52 -49.54 -46.14
N LEU A 57 10.13 -50.66 -45.54
CA LEU A 57 8.75 -51.15 -45.51
C LEU A 57 8.13 -50.85 -44.15
N SER A 58 6.84 -50.51 -44.12
CA SER A 58 6.11 -50.29 -42.88
C SER A 58 5.16 -51.44 -42.53
N GLY A 59 5.04 -51.74 -41.24
CA GLY A 59 4.06 -52.67 -40.66
C GLY A 59 4.41 -54.16 -40.77
N SER A 60 4.99 -54.62 -41.88
CA SER A 60 5.40 -56.03 -42.03
C SER A 60 6.52 -56.23 -43.06
N VAL A 61 7.08 -57.45 -43.11
CA VAL A 61 8.11 -57.86 -44.10
C VAL A 61 7.64 -57.80 -45.56
N GLU A 62 6.33 -57.80 -45.81
CA GLU A 62 5.71 -57.61 -47.13
C GLU A 62 4.95 -56.27 -47.22
N GLY A 63 5.22 -55.36 -46.30
CA GLY A 63 4.56 -54.06 -46.22
C GLY A 63 4.84 -53.17 -47.43
N THR A 64 4.04 -52.11 -47.57
CA THR A 64 4.25 -51.10 -48.62
C THR A 64 5.57 -50.36 -48.37
N PRO A 65 6.41 -50.13 -49.40
CA PRO A 65 7.60 -49.31 -49.24
C PRO A 65 7.22 -47.85 -49.00
N THR A 66 7.69 -47.28 -47.88
CA THR A 66 7.53 -45.86 -47.55
C THR A 66 8.67 -45.01 -48.09
N TYR A 67 9.83 -45.62 -48.32
CA TYR A 67 11.00 -44.98 -48.90
C TYR A 67 11.82 -45.97 -49.71
N ILE A 68 12.37 -45.52 -50.84
CA ILE A 68 13.18 -46.33 -51.76
C ILE A 68 14.35 -45.48 -52.26
N GLU A 69 15.55 -46.03 -52.19
CA GLU A 69 16.77 -45.45 -52.77
C GLU A 69 17.64 -46.52 -53.45
N THR A 70 18.52 -46.08 -54.35
CA THR A 70 19.48 -46.94 -55.03
C THR A 70 20.93 -46.52 -54.75
N HIS A 71 21.82 -47.51 -54.75
CA HIS A 71 23.25 -47.37 -54.49
C HIS A 71 24.06 -48.25 -55.45
N THR A 72 25.31 -47.88 -55.67
CA THR A 72 26.29 -48.69 -56.43
C THR A 72 27.55 -48.95 -55.60
N PRO A 73 27.46 -49.69 -54.48
CA PRO A 73 28.60 -49.90 -53.60
C PRO A 73 29.60 -50.91 -54.19
N GLU A 74 30.85 -50.82 -53.75
CA GLU A 74 31.90 -51.80 -54.06
C GLU A 74 32.09 -52.75 -52.88
N THR A 75 32.09 -54.05 -53.14
CA THR A 75 32.39 -55.09 -52.14
C THR A 75 33.88 -55.14 -51.85
N ASN A 76 34.29 -55.33 -50.60
CA ASN A 76 35.72 -55.54 -50.27
C ASN A 76 36.15 -57.02 -50.43
N ALA A 77 37.40 -57.33 -50.08
CA ALA A 77 37.95 -58.70 -50.14
C ALA A 77 37.19 -59.75 -49.30
N ASN A 78 36.34 -59.34 -48.36
CA ASN A 78 35.48 -60.23 -47.56
C ASN A 78 34.03 -60.23 -48.05
N GLY A 79 33.75 -59.63 -49.21
CA GLY A 79 32.41 -59.45 -49.77
C GLY A 79 31.53 -58.47 -48.98
N LEU A 80 32.12 -57.68 -48.08
CA LEU A 80 31.40 -56.71 -47.26
C LEU A 80 31.19 -55.40 -48.03
N ILE A 81 29.97 -54.86 -47.95
CA ILE A 81 29.64 -53.49 -48.31
C ILE A 81 29.41 -52.66 -47.05
N SER A 82 29.68 -51.35 -47.13
CA SER A 82 29.36 -50.36 -46.11
C SER A 82 28.82 -49.10 -46.77
N LEU A 83 27.66 -48.63 -46.33
CA LEU A 83 27.00 -47.44 -46.87
C LEU A 83 26.12 -46.77 -45.81
N GLU A 84 25.58 -45.62 -46.17
CA GLU A 84 24.63 -44.86 -45.37
C GLU A 84 23.28 -44.86 -46.10
N ILE A 85 22.24 -45.40 -45.46
CA ILE A 85 20.87 -45.33 -45.95
C ILE A 85 20.35 -43.91 -45.73
N GLY A 86 19.71 -43.33 -46.74
CA GLY A 86 19.23 -41.94 -46.74
C GLY A 86 20.14 -40.99 -47.53
N THR A 87 21.25 -41.48 -48.08
CA THR A 87 22.16 -40.70 -48.94
C THR A 87 22.22 -41.20 -50.38
N GLY A 88 21.47 -42.26 -50.71
CA GLY A 88 21.41 -42.83 -52.05
C GLY A 88 20.62 -41.98 -53.03
N LEU A 89 20.50 -42.48 -54.26
CA LEU A 89 19.61 -41.86 -55.24
C LEU A 89 18.17 -42.26 -54.92
N VAL A 90 17.38 -41.31 -54.42
CA VAL A 90 15.97 -41.53 -54.06
C VAL A 90 15.16 -41.91 -55.30
N SER A 91 14.53 -43.07 -55.25
CA SER A 91 13.61 -43.56 -56.29
C SER A 91 12.15 -43.29 -55.92
N SER A 92 11.81 -43.25 -54.63
CA SER A 92 10.46 -42.96 -54.14
C SER A 92 10.47 -42.58 -52.65
N GLY A 93 9.50 -41.76 -52.22
CA GLY A 93 9.37 -41.32 -50.84
C GLY A 93 10.42 -40.28 -50.41
N SER A 94 10.46 -40.00 -49.11
CA SER A 94 11.39 -39.08 -48.46
C SER A 94 11.80 -39.67 -47.12
N PHE A 95 13.10 -39.70 -46.82
CA PHE A 95 13.61 -40.32 -45.58
C PHE A 95 13.23 -39.49 -44.34
N ASP A 96 13.17 -38.16 -44.49
CA ASP A 96 12.80 -37.22 -43.43
C ASP A 96 11.33 -37.33 -43.03
N ASP A 97 10.46 -37.73 -43.97
CA ASP A 97 9.01 -37.80 -43.76
C ASP A 97 8.57 -39.16 -43.18
N ILE A 98 9.50 -40.08 -42.91
CA ILE A 98 9.17 -41.38 -42.32
C ILE A 98 8.77 -41.18 -40.86
N ASP A 99 7.53 -41.56 -40.54
CA ASP A 99 7.04 -41.58 -39.17
C ASP A 99 7.53 -42.82 -38.41
N TRP A 100 8.76 -42.72 -37.90
CA TRP A 100 9.43 -43.78 -37.15
C TRP A 100 8.72 -44.20 -35.85
N ALA A 101 7.71 -43.46 -35.38
CA ALA A 101 7.07 -43.70 -34.08
C ALA A 101 5.89 -44.69 -34.14
N ASN A 102 5.21 -44.78 -35.28
CA ASN A 102 3.87 -45.37 -35.34
C ASN A 102 3.79 -46.76 -35.99
N HIS A 103 4.90 -47.32 -36.46
CA HIS A 103 4.96 -48.65 -37.07
C HIS A 103 6.27 -49.38 -36.78
N ASP A 104 6.24 -50.70 -36.89
CA ASP A 104 7.46 -51.48 -37.08
C ASP A 104 7.95 -51.28 -38.51
N PHE A 105 9.27 -51.08 -38.68
CA PHE A 105 9.89 -50.87 -39.97
C PHE A 105 10.83 -52.01 -40.34
N PHE A 106 10.97 -52.25 -41.63
CA PHE A 106 11.82 -53.31 -42.18
C PHE A 106 12.70 -52.73 -43.29
N ILE A 107 13.97 -53.12 -43.34
CA ILE A 107 14.83 -52.87 -44.48
C ILE A 107 14.72 -54.06 -45.42
N LYS A 108 14.29 -53.80 -46.64
CA LYS A 108 14.39 -54.72 -47.77
C LYS A 108 15.57 -54.30 -48.65
N THR A 109 16.49 -55.22 -48.90
CA THR A 109 17.62 -55.03 -49.80
C THR A 109 17.50 -55.92 -51.01
N GLU A 110 17.77 -55.36 -52.17
CA GLU A 110 17.70 -56.01 -53.48
C GLU A 110 19.02 -55.75 -54.21
N VAL A 111 19.72 -56.81 -54.64
CA VAL A 111 21.09 -56.73 -55.16
C VAL A 111 21.21 -57.35 -56.55
N ASP A 112 21.90 -56.64 -57.43
CA ASP A 112 22.35 -57.06 -58.76
C ASP A 112 23.87 -57.11 -58.75
N ILE A 113 24.43 -58.32 -58.85
CA ILE A 113 25.87 -58.56 -58.78
C ILE A 113 26.61 -57.98 -60.00
N GLU A 114 25.92 -57.70 -61.11
CA GLU A 114 26.52 -57.12 -62.31
C GLU A 114 26.50 -55.58 -62.32
N GLY A 115 26.05 -54.94 -61.23
CA GLY A 115 26.02 -53.47 -61.16
C GLY A 115 24.78 -52.83 -61.80
N GLY A 116 23.83 -53.65 -62.27
CA GLY A 116 22.61 -53.19 -62.94
C GLY A 116 21.42 -52.98 -62.02
N THR A 117 20.22 -53.04 -62.61
CA THR A 117 18.93 -52.92 -61.92
C THR A 117 18.11 -54.22 -61.95
N THR A 118 18.72 -55.33 -62.35
CA THR A 118 18.07 -56.65 -62.38
C THR A 118 18.40 -57.38 -61.09
N TYR A 119 17.70 -57.01 -60.02
CA TYR A 119 17.96 -57.53 -58.69
C TYR A 119 17.57 -59.02 -58.58
N THR A 120 18.52 -59.85 -58.17
CA THR A 120 18.33 -61.32 -58.07
C THR A 120 18.46 -61.82 -56.63
N ILE A 121 19.17 -61.09 -55.77
CA ILE A 121 19.31 -61.39 -54.35
C ILE A 121 18.41 -60.44 -53.57
N THR A 122 17.52 -60.98 -52.75
CA THR A 122 16.63 -60.19 -51.88
C THR A 122 16.75 -60.65 -50.44
N GLY A 123 16.80 -59.67 -49.52
CA GLY A 123 16.75 -59.91 -48.08
C GLY A 123 15.82 -58.90 -47.43
N THR A 124 15.18 -59.28 -46.31
CA THR A 124 14.37 -58.37 -45.50
C THR A 124 14.69 -58.58 -44.03
N SER A 125 14.90 -57.50 -43.29
CA SER A 125 15.24 -57.52 -41.87
C SER A 125 14.51 -56.41 -41.13
N GLN A 126 14.03 -56.70 -39.92
CA GLN A 126 13.35 -55.71 -39.09
C GLN A 126 14.35 -54.69 -38.52
N LEU A 127 13.96 -53.42 -38.53
CA LEU A 127 14.64 -52.37 -37.79
C LEU A 127 14.25 -52.45 -36.32
N LEU A 128 15.19 -52.85 -35.48
CA LEU A 128 15.03 -52.86 -34.03
C LEU A 128 15.61 -51.59 -33.43
N SER A 129 14.97 -51.06 -32.38
CA SER A 129 15.50 -49.92 -31.65
C SER A 129 16.84 -50.27 -31.00
N VAL A 130 17.82 -49.39 -31.15
CA VAL A 130 19.08 -49.45 -30.39
C VAL A 130 18.89 -48.94 -28.95
N PRO A 131 19.73 -49.34 -27.97
CA PRO A 131 19.56 -48.92 -26.58
C PRO A 131 19.45 -47.40 -26.37
N TYR A 132 20.18 -46.60 -27.15
CA TYR A 132 20.10 -45.14 -27.11
C TYR A 132 18.75 -44.60 -27.61
N ALA A 133 18.20 -45.19 -28.67
CA ALA A 133 16.87 -44.83 -29.20
C ALA A 133 15.76 -45.24 -28.22
N LEU A 134 15.92 -46.38 -27.54
CA LEU A 134 14.99 -46.83 -26.49
C LEU A 134 15.03 -45.91 -25.25
N TYR A 135 16.22 -45.46 -24.87
CA TYR A 135 16.41 -44.48 -23.81
C TYR A 135 15.83 -43.11 -24.20
N ALA A 136 16.02 -42.65 -25.44
CA ALA A 136 15.45 -41.40 -25.94
C ALA A 136 13.91 -41.42 -25.98
N LYS A 137 13.28 -42.55 -26.36
CA LYS A 137 11.82 -42.75 -26.25
C LYS A 137 11.32 -42.66 -24.81
N SER A 138 12.10 -43.21 -23.87
CA SER A 138 11.76 -43.22 -22.44
C SER A 138 11.98 -41.85 -21.78
N ALA A 139 12.99 -41.10 -22.23
CA ALA A 139 13.33 -39.77 -21.71
C ALA A 139 12.50 -38.64 -22.33
N GLY A 140 12.03 -38.82 -23.58
CA GLY A 140 11.40 -37.77 -24.39
C GLY A 140 10.01 -37.31 -23.94
N ASN A 141 9.43 -37.89 -22.89
CA ASN A 141 8.06 -37.58 -22.50
C ASN A 141 7.85 -37.36 -21.00
N THR A 142 8.89 -36.99 -20.25
CA THR A 142 8.76 -36.87 -18.79
C THR A 142 8.26 -35.49 -18.33
N PHE A 143 8.46 -34.44 -19.13
CA PHE A 143 8.09 -33.08 -18.74
C PHE A 143 7.16 -32.43 -19.75
N SER A 144 5.87 -32.41 -19.44
CA SER A 144 4.83 -31.78 -20.28
C SER A 144 4.81 -30.25 -20.20
N GLY A 145 5.64 -29.66 -19.33
CA GLY A 145 5.58 -28.22 -19.00
C GLY A 145 4.40 -27.84 -18.09
N SER A 146 3.52 -28.78 -17.76
CA SER A 146 2.47 -28.61 -16.76
C SER A 146 3.08 -28.56 -15.36
N TYR A 147 2.72 -27.53 -14.59
CA TYR A 147 3.08 -27.45 -13.18
C TYR A 147 2.59 -28.67 -12.38
N ASN A 148 1.45 -29.25 -12.77
CA ASN A 148 0.86 -30.42 -12.10
C ASN A 148 1.64 -31.72 -12.32
N ASP A 149 2.64 -31.72 -13.20
CA ASP A 149 3.44 -32.91 -13.51
C ASP A 149 4.73 -32.96 -12.68
N LEU A 150 4.98 -31.94 -11.84
CA LEU A 150 6.12 -31.89 -10.94
C LEU A 150 5.80 -32.64 -9.63
N SER A 151 6.69 -33.56 -9.24
CA SER A 151 6.73 -34.11 -7.88
C SER A 151 7.59 -33.22 -6.98
N ASP A 152 7.29 -33.17 -5.67
CA ASP A 152 8.01 -32.36 -4.67
C ASP A 152 8.03 -30.85 -4.98
N VAL A 153 6.98 -30.34 -5.61
CA VAL A 153 6.78 -28.88 -5.67
C VAL A 153 6.50 -28.34 -4.27
N PRO A 154 7.09 -27.18 -3.90
CA PRO A 154 6.65 -26.45 -2.73
C PRO A 154 5.14 -26.23 -2.85
N ASP A 155 4.40 -26.46 -1.76
CA ASP A 155 2.97 -26.19 -1.72
C ASP A 155 2.74 -24.80 -2.32
N SER A 156 1.96 -24.76 -3.40
CA SER A 156 1.67 -23.51 -4.09
C SER A 156 1.10 -22.54 -3.07
N PHE A 157 1.69 -21.35 -2.95
CA PHE A 157 1.24 -20.35 -1.99
C PHE A 157 -0.25 -20.08 -2.24
N ASP A 158 -1.08 -20.57 -1.32
CA ASP A 158 -2.54 -20.51 -1.38
C ASP A 158 -3.08 -19.12 -1.01
N GLY A 159 -2.16 -18.19 -0.69
CA GLY A 159 -2.48 -16.84 -0.25
C GLY A 159 -2.78 -16.75 1.24
N GLU A 160 -2.81 -17.88 1.95
CA GLU A 160 -3.03 -17.93 3.39
C GLU A 160 -1.69 -17.86 4.11
N PHE A 161 -1.56 -16.94 5.06
CA PHE A 161 -0.33 -16.80 5.83
C PHE A 161 0.00 -18.07 6.64
N SER A 162 -1.04 -18.82 7.02
CA SER A 162 -0.93 -20.10 7.73
C SER A 162 -0.21 -21.22 6.96
N SER A 163 -0.05 -21.11 5.63
CA SER A 163 0.69 -22.08 4.81
C SER A 163 2.21 -21.82 4.79
N LEU A 164 2.67 -20.71 5.36
CA LEU A 164 4.09 -20.39 5.45
C LEU A 164 4.78 -21.24 6.53
N THR A 165 5.94 -21.80 6.19
CA THR A 165 6.82 -22.50 7.12
C THR A 165 8.01 -21.63 7.50
N ASN A 166 8.58 -21.84 8.70
CA ASN A 166 9.71 -21.06 9.25
C ASN A 166 9.42 -19.56 9.45
N ILE A 167 8.19 -19.24 9.86
CA ILE A 167 7.82 -17.89 10.29
C ILE A 167 8.59 -17.56 11.58
N PRO A 168 9.30 -16.41 11.67
CA PRO A 168 9.97 -15.99 12.90
C PRO A 168 9.01 -15.91 14.10
N ASP A 169 9.50 -16.26 15.29
CA ASP A 169 8.73 -16.17 16.53
C ASP A 169 8.16 -14.75 16.72
N GLY A 170 6.85 -14.64 16.93
CA GLY A 170 6.13 -13.37 17.09
C GLY A 170 5.58 -12.76 15.80
N LEU A 171 5.68 -13.44 14.66
CA LEU A 171 4.99 -13.08 13.41
C LEU A 171 3.92 -14.10 13.00
N SER A 172 3.60 -15.06 13.88
CA SER A 172 2.62 -16.14 13.64
C SER A 172 1.48 -16.12 14.68
N ASP A 173 1.32 -15.01 15.39
CA ASP A 173 0.28 -14.83 16.42
C ASP A 173 -1.10 -14.57 15.84
N GLY A 174 -1.21 -14.42 14.52
CA GLY A 174 -2.48 -14.21 13.83
C GLY A 174 -2.97 -12.77 13.94
N ASP A 175 -2.09 -11.79 14.21
CA ASP A 175 -2.42 -10.37 14.30
C ASP A 175 -2.45 -9.62 12.96
N ASP A 176 -2.31 -10.34 11.84
CA ASP A 176 -2.32 -9.81 10.46
C ASP A 176 -3.62 -9.04 10.12
N ASP A 177 -4.66 -9.16 10.96
CA ASP A 177 -5.84 -8.32 10.98
C ASP A 177 -5.78 -7.28 12.10
N THR A 178 -4.87 -6.32 11.98
CA THR A 178 -4.84 -5.11 12.85
C THR A 178 -6.04 -4.17 12.66
N GLN A 179 -7.24 -4.69 12.41
CA GLN A 179 -8.47 -4.01 12.77
C GLN A 179 -8.94 -4.57 14.09
N LEU A 180 -8.39 -4.03 15.17
CA LEU A 180 -9.06 -4.06 16.47
C LEU A 180 -10.53 -3.70 16.21
N THR A 181 -11.44 -4.53 16.67
CA THR A 181 -12.86 -4.18 16.63
C THR A 181 -13.07 -2.88 17.42
N GLU A 182 -14.12 -2.12 17.10
CA GLU A 182 -14.42 -0.88 17.83
C GLU A 182 -14.40 -1.09 19.37
N ALA A 183 -14.88 -2.26 19.83
CA ALA A 183 -14.87 -2.63 21.24
C ALA A 183 -13.47 -2.88 21.83
N GLU A 184 -12.55 -3.42 21.03
CA GLU A 184 -11.15 -3.62 21.45
C GLU A 184 -10.39 -2.30 21.42
N VAL A 185 -10.66 -1.44 20.43
CA VAL A 185 -10.13 -0.06 20.41
C VAL A 185 -10.59 0.70 21.64
N ASP A 186 -11.89 0.66 21.97
CA ASP A 186 -12.48 1.26 23.16
C ASP A 186 -11.77 0.76 24.44
N ALA A 187 -11.60 -0.55 24.59
CA ALA A 187 -10.91 -1.13 25.74
C ALA A 187 -9.44 -0.68 25.87
N PHE A 188 -8.75 -0.42 24.75
CA PHE A 188 -7.39 0.11 24.75
C PHE A 188 -7.33 1.60 25.12
N VAL A 189 -8.33 2.40 24.72
CA VAL A 189 -8.38 3.83 25.05
C VAL A 189 -9.06 4.13 26.40
N ASP A 190 -9.76 3.17 26.99
CA ASP A 190 -10.41 3.29 28.30
C ASP A 190 -9.43 3.61 29.44
N ASN A 191 -8.13 3.33 29.27
CA ASN A 191 -7.09 3.69 30.24
C ASN A 191 -6.53 5.12 30.07
N ASN A 192 -6.91 5.83 29.00
CA ASN A 192 -6.39 7.17 28.70
C ASN A 192 -7.11 8.29 29.49
N GLY A 193 -8.08 7.93 30.34
CA GLY A 193 -8.71 8.87 31.26
C GLY A 193 -9.59 9.92 30.59
N TYR A 194 -10.08 9.67 29.37
CA TYR A 194 -11.09 10.51 28.74
C TYR A 194 -12.48 10.15 29.27
N LEU A 195 -13.28 11.17 29.58
CA LEU A 195 -14.66 11.02 30.04
C LEU A 195 -15.56 10.66 28.85
N THR A 196 -16.07 9.44 28.81
CA THR A 196 -16.95 8.94 27.73
C THR A 196 -18.44 9.00 28.09
N ALA A 197 -18.77 9.09 29.38
CA ALA A 197 -20.09 9.43 29.89
C ALA A 197 -19.98 9.95 31.32
N GLU A 198 -20.80 10.93 31.69
CA GLU A 198 -20.88 11.39 33.08
C GLU A 198 -21.60 10.35 33.93
N VAL A 199 -20.81 9.59 34.70
CA VAL A 199 -21.30 8.41 35.44
C VAL A 199 -21.34 8.64 36.95
N ASP A 200 -20.70 9.67 37.52
CA ASP A 200 -20.59 9.80 38.98
C ASP A 200 -21.09 11.13 39.61
N GLY A 201 -21.48 12.13 38.82
CA GLY A 201 -21.95 13.44 39.33
C GLY A 201 -20.92 14.21 40.16
N SER A 202 -19.63 13.90 40.00
CA SER A 202 -18.55 14.44 40.83
C SER A 202 -18.02 15.78 40.30
N VAL A 203 -18.20 16.82 41.12
CA VAL A 203 -17.80 18.22 40.87
C VAL A 203 -16.29 18.52 40.98
N THR A 204 -15.42 17.50 41.08
CA THR A 204 -13.99 17.71 41.38
C THR A 204 -13.04 17.48 40.22
N ASN A 205 -13.50 16.94 39.10
CA ASN A 205 -12.66 16.76 37.91
C ASN A 205 -12.95 17.82 36.81
N GLU A 206 -14.02 18.60 36.98
CA GLU A 206 -14.42 19.68 36.08
C GLU A 206 -14.48 21.02 36.82
N LEU A 207 -14.25 22.12 36.11
CA LEU A 207 -14.47 23.46 36.66
C LEU A 207 -15.97 23.77 36.66
N GLU A 208 -16.67 23.44 37.74
CA GLU A 208 -18.08 23.79 37.93
C GLU A 208 -18.29 25.31 38.01
N LEU A 209 -19.00 25.87 37.01
CA LEU A 209 -19.34 27.29 37.01
C LEU A 209 -20.60 27.53 37.87
N PRO A 210 -20.59 28.50 38.82
CA PRO A 210 -21.81 28.87 39.55
C PRO A 210 -22.88 29.41 38.59
N SER A 211 -24.16 29.27 38.97
CA SER A 211 -25.33 29.63 38.14
C SER A 211 -25.12 30.92 37.33
N GLN A 212 -25.25 30.80 36.01
CA GLN A 212 -24.97 31.89 35.06
C GLN A 212 -26.18 32.81 34.84
N THR A 213 -27.38 32.40 35.24
CA THR A 213 -28.60 33.18 35.05
C THR A 213 -28.50 34.53 35.75
N GLY A 214 -28.61 35.62 34.99
CA GLY A 214 -28.55 36.99 35.51
C GLY A 214 -27.13 37.53 35.78
N GLN A 215 -26.08 36.83 35.35
CA GLN A 215 -24.68 37.22 35.62
C GLN A 215 -23.96 37.81 34.40
N SER A 216 -24.69 38.21 33.36
CA SER A 216 -24.12 38.84 32.16
C SER A 216 -23.27 40.07 32.53
N GLY A 217 -22.02 40.12 32.05
CA GLY A 217 -21.08 41.22 32.30
C GLY A 217 -20.27 41.13 33.60
N LYS A 218 -20.41 40.04 34.35
CA LYS A 218 -19.59 39.75 35.55
C LYS A 218 -18.40 38.84 35.23
N TYR A 219 -17.47 38.71 36.17
CA TYR A 219 -16.35 37.77 36.11
C TYR A 219 -16.39 36.77 37.27
N LEU A 220 -15.82 35.58 37.08
CA LEU A 220 -15.60 34.62 38.16
C LEU A 220 -14.44 35.06 39.06
N LYS A 221 -14.66 35.02 40.36
CA LYS A 221 -13.62 35.15 41.38
C LYS A 221 -13.59 33.90 42.26
N THR A 222 -12.40 33.51 42.70
CA THR A 222 -12.20 32.51 43.74
C THR A 222 -11.38 33.06 44.90
N ASP A 223 -11.60 32.51 46.09
CA ASP A 223 -10.78 32.69 47.29
C ASP A 223 -9.91 31.44 47.61
N GLY A 224 -9.88 30.46 46.71
CA GLY A 224 -9.20 29.17 46.89
C GLY A 224 -10.06 28.11 47.59
N SER A 225 -11.28 28.43 48.03
CA SER A 225 -12.24 27.48 48.61
C SER A 225 -13.61 27.52 47.94
N SER A 226 -13.98 28.64 47.33
CA SER A 226 -15.27 28.85 46.66
C SER A 226 -15.11 29.65 45.35
N VAL A 227 -16.10 29.56 44.47
CA VAL A 227 -16.18 30.32 43.21
C VAL A 227 -17.46 31.17 43.23
N SER A 228 -17.37 32.44 42.86
CA SER A 228 -18.52 33.37 42.83
C SER A 228 -18.42 34.41 41.71
N TRP A 229 -19.56 34.99 41.32
CA TRP A 229 -19.62 36.07 40.34
C TRP A 229 -19.37 37.44 40.97
N SER A 230 -18.52 38.25 40.36
CA SER A 230 -18.22 39.62 40.78
C SER A 230 -18.42 40.62 39.64
N SER A 231 -18.87 41.83 39.96
CA SER A 231 -19.07 42.91 38.99
C SER A 231 -17.75 43.59 38.60
N ILE A 232 -17.66 44.07 37.36
CA ILE A 232 -16.53 44.84 36.84
C ILE A 232 -16.75 46.34 37.13
N GLY A 233 -15.83 46.96 37.87
CA GLY A 233 -15.77 48.42 38.07
C GLY A 233 -16.83 49.01 39.02
N PRO A 234 -16.75 50.33 39.30
CA PRO A 234 -17.82 51.02 40.01
C PRO A 234 -19.09 51.01 39.15
N ASN A 235 -20.26 50.91 39.78
CA ASN A 235 -21.52 51.12 39.07
C ASN A 235 -21.53 52.53 38.46
N VAL A 236 -22.02 52.71 37.23
CA VAL A 236 -22.11 54.05 36.60
C VAL A 236 -23.56 54.30 36.22
N ARG A 237 -24.17 55.36 36.76
CA ARG A 237 -25.56 55.70 36.42
C ARG A 237 -25.90 57.19 36.55
N THR A 238 -26.98 57.59 35.91
CA THR A 238 -27.58 58.92 36.05
C THR A 238 -28.86 58.84 36.88
N ILE A 239 -29.06 59.76 37.83
CA ILE A 239 -30.31 59.86 38.60
C ILE A 239 -31.22 60.95 38.04
N SER A 240 -32.52 60.65 37.99
CA SER A 240 -33.59 61.53 37.51
C SER A 240 -34.69 61.80 38.56
N ALA A 241 -34.40 61.47 39.82
CA ALA A 241 -35.25 61.71 40.99
C ALA A 241 -34.42 61.67 42.27
N ASN A 242 -35.00 62.09 43.40
CA ASN A 242 -34.39 61.91 44.72
C ASN A 242 -34.10 60.43 44.96
N THR A 243 -32.83 60.07 45.15
CA THR A 243 -32.42 58.66 45.18
C THR A 243 -31.41 58.39 46.28
N THR A 244 -31.56 57.24 46.94
CA THR A 244 -30.55 56.68 47.84
C THR A 244 -29.53 55.89 47.03
N LEU A 245 -28.26 56.19 47.19
CA LEU A 245 -27.17 55.57 46.43
C LEU A 245 -26.84 54.17 46.95
N LEU A 246 -26.16 53.39 46.11
CA LEU A 246 -25.85 51.99 46.40
C LEU A 246 -24.74 51.90 47.45
N ASN A 247 -24.76 50.81 48.23
CA ASN A 247 -23.73 50.50 49.21
C ASN A 247 -22.50 49.83 48.57
N THR A 248 -22.05 50.38 47.44
CA THR A 248 -20.96 49.88 46.61
C THR A 248 -20.28 51.04 45.93
N ASP A 249 -19.07 50.85 45.42
CA ASP A 249 -18.41 51.88 44.63
C ASP A 249 -19.27 52.26 43.41
N GLU A 250 -19.52 53.55 43.23
CA GLU A 250 -20.42 54.07 42.21
C GLU A 250 -19.99 55.46 41.70
N ILE A 251 -20.20 55.70 40.41
CA ILE A 251 -20.13 57.01 39.74
C ILE A 251 -21.57 57.42 39.39
N VAL A 252 -22.03 58.53 39.98
CA VAL A 252 -23.41 59.00 39.87
C VAL A 252 -23.44 60.35 39.17
N PHE A 253 -24.21 60.45 38.09
CA PHE A 253 -24.53 61.72 37.44
C PHE A 253 -25.88 62.26 37.95
N ILE A 254 -25.92 63.51 38.43
CA ILE A 254 -27.16 64.19 38.84
C ILE A 254 -27.55 65.22 37.79
N ASN A 255 -28.65 64.93 37.08
CA ASN A 255 -29.18 65.80 36.02
C ASN A 255 -30.53 66.41 36.43
N GLY A 256 -30.51 67.32 37.39
CA GLY A 256 -31.68 68.06 37.87
C GLY A 256 -31.58 68.46 39.35
N PRO A 257 -32.61 69.12 39.90
CA PRO A 257 -32.67 69.57 41.30
C PRO A 257 -32.99 68.39 42.24
N PHE A 258 -32.16 67.34 42.19
CA PHE A 258 -32.39 66.10 42.93
C PHE A 258 -31.43 65.95 44.10
N THR A 259 -31.92 65.31 45.14
CA THR A 259 -31.12 64.91 46.31
C THR A 259 -30.57 63.50 46.12
N ALA A 260 -29.24 63.38 46.13
CA ALA A 260 -28.54 62.11 46.26
C ALA A 260 -28.27 61.82 47.74
N ARG A 261 -28.96 60.82 48.29
CA ARG A 261 -28.74 60.35 49.66
C ARG A 261 -27.61 59.33 49.66
N LEU A 262 -26.52 59.61 50.35
CA LEU A 262 -25.44 58.65 50.56
C LEU A 262 -25.99 57.39 51.29
N PRO A 263 -25.33 56.22 51.17
CA PRO A 263 -25.76 55.02 51.87
C PRO A 263 -25.91 55.25 53.39
N ALA A 264 -27.01 54.77 53.97
CA ALA A 264 -27.23 54.85 55.43
C ALA A 264 -26.30 53.90 56.21
N ALA A 265 -25.84 52.81 55.60
CA ALA A 265 -24.98 51.79 56.23
C ALA A 265 -23.74 51.45 55.38
N PRO A 266 -22.87 52.43 55.06
CA PRO A 266 -21.69 52.23 54.24
C PRO A 266 -20.65 51.32 54.88
N THR A 267 -19.97 50.51 54.06
CA THR A 267 -18.76 49.78 54.47
C THR A 267 -17.54 50.70 54.44
N ASP A 268 -16.55 50.44 55.32
CA ASP A 268 -15.31 51.22 55.36
C ASP A 268 -14.64 51.27 53.99
N GLY A 269 -14.24 52.46 53.55
CA GLY A 269 -13.57 52.65 52.27
C GLY A 269 -14.47 52.74 51.04
N THR A 270 -15.80 52.59 51.16
CA THR A 270 -16.76 52.76 50.05
C THR A 270 -16.55 54.10 49.35
N ARG A 271 -16.42 54.10 48.02
CA ARG A 271 -16.14 55.29 47.20
C ARG A 271 -17.31 55.65 46.32
N ILE A 272 -17.90 56.82 46.56
CA ILE A 272 -18.97 57.36 45.71
C ILE A 272 -18.45 58.61 45.02
N THR A 273 -18.40 58.58 43.70
CA THR A 273 -18.10 59.74 42.88
C THR A 273 -19.41 60.34 42.40
N ILE A 274 -19.68 61.59 42.77
CA ILE A 274 -20.88 62.31 42.35
C ILE A 274 -20.49 63.40 41.38
N CYS A 275 -21.02 63.32 40.17
CA CYS A 275 -20.92 64.35 39.16
C CYS A 275 -22.28 65.06 39.04
N ALA A 276 -22.35 66.35 39.31
CA ALA A 276 -23.60 67.09 39.28
C ALA A 276 -23.50 68.29 38.35
N ILE A 277 -24.51 68.44 37.50
CA ILE A 277 -24.56 69.48 36.46
C ILE A 277 -25.67 70.50 36.70
N HIS A 278 -26.39 70.38 37.83
CA HIS A 278 -27.49 71.27 38.20
C HIS A 278 -27.19 71.99 39.53
N PRO A 279 -27.38 73.32 39.62
CA PRO A 279 -27.00 74.11 40.80
C PRO A 279 -27.79 73.72 42.06
N ASP A 280 -29.03 73.28 41.90
CA ASP A 280 -29.91 72.91 43.02
C ASP A 280 -29.80 71.42 43.42
N ALA A 281 -28.80 70.69 42.91
CA ALA A 281 -28.55 69.33 43.36
C ALA A 281 -28.02 69.32 44.81
N VAL A 282 -28.48 68.37 45.61
CA VAL A 282 -28.12 68.25 47.04
C VAL A 282 -27.57 66.86 47.32
N ILE A 283 -26.55 66.80 48.16
CA ILE A 283 -26.01 65.55 48.70
C ILE A 283 -26.43 65.47 50.16
N ASP A 284 -27.09 64.40 50.55
CA ASP A 284 -27.59 64.17 51.90
C ASP A 284 -26.79 63.01 52.52
N GLY A 285 -26.22 63.23 53.70
CA GLY A 285 -25.42 62.24 54.43
C GLY A 285 -26.23 61.05 54.96
N ASN A 286 -27.56 61.11 54.85
CA ASN A 286 -28.51 60.05 55.17
C ASN A 286 -28.33 59.51 56.60
N GLY A 287 -28.30 60.44 57.56
CA GLY A 287 -28.08 60.15 58.97
C GLY A 287 -26.60 60.07 59.39
N ARG A 288 -25.66 60.29 58.46
CA ARG A 288 -24.23 60.42 58.76
C ARG A 288 -23.72 61.81 58.42
N ASN A 289 -22.67 62.22 59.13
CA ASN A 289 -22.00 63.48 58.85
C ASN A 289 -21.12 63.36 57.59
N ILE A 290 -21.01 64.47 56.88
CA ILE A 290 -20.13 64.70 55.74
C ILE A 290 -19.05 65.70 56.20
N HIS A 291 -17.80 65.26 56.17
CA HIS A 291 -16.62 66.10 56.40
C HIS A 291 -16.09 66.55 55.06
N ILE A 292 -16.15 67.86 54.81
CA ILE A 292 -15.58 68.51 53.64
C ILE A 292 -14.61 69.58 54.10
N ALA A 293 -13.33 69.45 53.71
CA ALA A 293 -12.24 70.26 54.25
C ALA A 293 -12.27 70.31 55.80
N SER A 294 -12.50 71.48 56.41
CA SER A 294 -12.57 71.68 57.87
C SER A 294 -14.01 71.81 58.40
N VAL A 295 -15.02 71.47 57.60
CA VAL A 295 -16.44 71.66 57.94
C VAL A 295 -17.17 70.32 58.01
N THR A 296 -18.06 70.19 59.00
CA THR A 296 -18.94 69.04 59.18
C THR A 296 -20.38 69.44 58.84
N LEU A 297 -21.00 68.72 57.91
CA LEU A 297 -22.34 68.98 57.39
C LEU A 297 -23.19 67.70 57.46
N VAL A 298 -24.52 67.83 57.52
CA VAL A 298 -25.44 66.69 57.34
C VAL A 298 -25.99 66.61 55.91
N SER A 299 -25.95 67.73 55.20
CA SER A 299 -26.24 67.83 53.78
C SER A 299 -25.39 68.92 53.14
N PHE A 300 -25.10 68.76 51.85
CA PHE A 300 -24.22 69.60 51.08
C PHE A 300 -24.92 70.00 49.77
N PRO A 301 -25.36 71.26 49.61
CA PRO A 301 -25.83 71.76 48.33
C PRO A 301 -24.61 71.92 47.40
N ILE A 302 -24.69 71.33 46.20
CA ILE A 302 -23.58 71.31 45.25
C ILE A 302 -23.33 72.70 44.65
N GLY A 303 -24.33 73.58 44.65
CA GLY A 303 -24.39 74.89 43.98
C GLY A 303 -23.43 75.99 44.44
N ILE A 304 -22.20 75.68 44.86
CA ILE A 304 -21.23 76.67 45.36
C ILE A 304 -19.80 76.61 44.81
N ALA A 305 -19.46 75.79 43.80
CA ALA A 305 -18.11 75.84 43.22
C ALA A 305 -18.02 75.36 41.78
N ASN A 306 -17.02 75.85 41.05
CA ASN A 306 -16.60 75.46 39.69
C ASN A 306 -16.16 73.97 39.56
N ALA A 307 -16.51 73.11 40.52
CA ALA A 307 -16.20 71.69 40.56
C ALA A 307 -17.50 70.89 40.39
N ASN A 308 -17.61 70.19 39.26
CA ASN A 308 -18.76 69.39 38.90
C ASN A 308 -18.65 67.94 39.41
N GLN A 309 -17.64 67.61 40.21
CA GLN A 309 -17.32 66.26 40.67
C GLN A 309 -16.84 66.26 42.12
N TYR A 310 -17.39 65.37 42.93
CA TYR A 310 -17.01 65.15 44.32
C TYR A 310 -16.77 63.65 44.56
N VAL A 311 -15.77 63.32 45.37
CA VAL A 311 -15.47 61.92 45.75
C VAL A 311 -15.65 61.77 47.25
N PHE A 312 -16.66 61.01 47.62
CA PHE A 312 -16.99 60.67 48.99
C PHE A 312 -16.40 59.31 49.34
N ILE A 313 -15.63 59.26 50.42
CA ILE A 313 -15.07 58.02 50.97
C ILE A 313 -15.57 57.87 52.40
N TYR A 314 -16.20 56.75 52.71
CA TYR A 314 -16.68 56.51 54.07
C TYR A 314 -15.55 56.01 54.98
N SER A 315 -15.44 56.59 56.17
CA SER A 315 -14.59 56.09 57.26
C SER A 315 -15.46 55.60 58.41
N SER A 316 -15.41 54.30 58.66
CA SER A 316 -16.05 53.64 59.81
C SER A 316 -15.41 54.04 61.14
N THR A 317 -14.10 54.32 61.15
CA THR A 317 -13.37 54.78 62.34
C THR A 317 -13.85 56.14 62.82
N LEU A 318 -14.10 57.06 61.89
CA LEU A 318 -14.63 58.40 62.19
C LEU A 318 -16.16 58.45 62.17
N ASN A 319 -16.80 57.43 61.62
CA ASN A 319 -18.23 57.33 61.37
C ASN A 319 -18.79 58.48 60.48
N VAL A 320 -18.02 58.89 59.47
CA VAL A 320 -18.36 60.02 58.58
C VAL A 320 -18.01 59.73 57.13
N TRP A 321 -18.68 60.42 56.22
CA TRP A 321 -18.24 60.56 54.83
C TRP A 321 -17.18 61.65 54.74
N VAL A 322 -16.02 61.35 54.18
CA VAL A 322 -14.96 62.34 53.93
C VAL A 322 -14.95 62.66 52.45
N THR A 323 -14.88 63.94 52.11
CA THR A 323 -14.72 64.42 50.73
C THR A 323 -13.70 65.55 50.66
N GLY A 324 -12.95 65.59 49.55
CA GLY A 324 -12.05 66.69 49.19
C GLY A 324 -12.70 67.65 48.18
N TYR A 325 -12.04 68.80 47.97
CA TYR A 325 -12.25 69.65 46.79
C TYR A 325 -11.46 69.14 45.59
#